data_AF-A0A969JGU4-F1
#
_entry.id   AF-A0A969JGU4-F1
#
_cell.length_a   1.000
_cell.length_b   1.000
_cell.length_c   1.000
_cell.angle_alpha   90.00
_cell.angle_beta   90.00
_cell.angle_gamma   90.00
#
_symmetry.space_group_name_H-M   'P 1'
#
loop_
_entity.id
_entity.type
_entity.pdbx_description
1 polymer ?
#
loop_
_entity_poly.entity_id
_entity_poly.type
_entity_poly.pdbx_seq_one_letter_code
_entity_poly.pdbx_strand_id
1 'polypeptide(L)'
;MKQIALFIALFVGLSTATAQLSSAQSPTTLYSIELGEFESNVKQTDFDAIRGYAYLHKRDGKIYAGSFTSAESAEPVLAKLKAKGYSDAYLKAWSMKKSETVYVIQLASKSAGENINWRTYAKVGDLFTMPNAAQVRIVHGYYDDINDARVKLKEIQNMGFADAFVKAVKEVQINAVTDFDTGDKKMLIVTESESILDPEPEVKVKTTMLKPIYRSKGVVNTIKTKRKSVIKLQEGLKEMGLYGASVDGMMGKTTSTAYDKSLKLNRRLKTYQELAEKYEGFGGWEEVRLLMTMTRELSPKEDPAPIISDLLDNLPEENLTEKQKVSALNWHNNLWKKLETWSTTSQYNDQVYTALKVAYYRSLVHLEDYFAEQGIKGEAGTALSVATLQTLIASDFENFN
;
A
#
# COMPACT_ATOMS: atom_id res chain seq x y z
N MET A 1 -61.18 35.60 55.12
CA MET A 1 -60.23 36.05 54.08
C MET A 1 -58.94 35.26 54.23
N LYS A 2 -58.54 34.54 53.17
CA LYS A 2 -57.17 34.18 52.69
C LYS A 2 -56.13 33.69 53.73
N GLN A 3 -55.34 32.63 53.54
CA GLN A 3 -55.12 31.60 52.52
C GLN A 3 -54.26 30.53 53.23
N ILE A 4 -54.59 29.25 53.10
CA ILE A 4 -53.78 28.12 53.59
C ILE A 4 -52.91 27.67 52.42
N ALA A 5 -51.59 27.76 52.57
CA ALA A 5 -50.63 27.29 51.57
C ALA A 5 -50.43 25.77 51.70
N LEU A 6 -50.73 25.11 50.59
CA LEU A 6 -50.70 23.68 50.30
C LEU A 6 -49.30 23.31 49.79
N PHE A 7 -48.64 22.30 50.37
CA PHE A 7 -47.49 21.63 49.74
C PHE A 7 -47.81 20.14 49.61
N ILE A 8 -48.28 19.76 48.42
CA ILE A 8 -48.39 18.37 47.97
C ILE A 8 -47.08 18.03 47.24
N ALA A 9 -46.29 17.14 47.82
CA ALA A 9 -45.11 16.57 47.18
C ALA A 9 -45.58 15.53 46.15
N LEU A 10 -45.54 15.88 44.87
CA LEU A 10 -45.78 14.98 43.74
C LEU A 10 -44.47 14.22 43.43
N PHE A 11 -44.39 12.96 43.85
CA PHE A 11 -43.31 12.06 43.45
C PHE A 11 -43.55 11.59 42.01
N VAL A 12 -42.89 12.25 41.04
CA VAL A 12 -42.80 11.77 39.66
C VAL A 12 -41.70 10.70 39.61
N GLY A 13 -42.12 9.44 39.49
CA GLY A 13 -41.22 8.32 39.23
C GLY A 13 -40.57 8.47 37.86
N LEU A 14 -39.32 8.92 37.85
CA LEU A 14 -38.48 9.00 36.66
C LEU A 14 -37.96 7.59 36.34
N SER A 15 -38.63 6.88 35.42
CA SER A 15 -38.10 5.64 34.84
C SER A 15 -36.92 5.98 33.96
N THR A 16 -35.72 5.66 34.43
CA THR A 16 -34.49 5.74 33.63
C THR A 16 -34.55 4.69 32.53
N ALA A 17 -34.90 5.12 31.31
CA ALA A 17 -34.69 4.33 30.12
C ALA A 17 -33.18 4.11 29.96
N THR A 18 -32.70 2.93 30.34
CA THR A 18 -31.38 2.45 29.98
C THR A 18 -31.36 2.26 28.46
N ALA A 19 -30.80 3.24 27.75
CA ALA A 19 -30.48 3.09 26.34
C ALA A 19 -29.48 1.94 26.22
N GLN A 20 -29.96 0.75 25.86
CA GLN A 20 -29.11 -0.33 25.38
C GLN A 20 -28.39 0.20 24.14
N LEU A 21 -27.09 0.48 24.27
CA LEU A 21 -26.23 0.64 23.11
C LEU A 21 -26.21 -0.69 22.37
N SER A 22 -27.09 -0.83 21.38
CA SER A 22 -26.94 -1.87 20.36
C SER A 22 -25.62 -1.59 19.66
N SER A 23 -24.63 -2.46 19.84
CA SER A 23 -23.41 -2.42 19.03
C SER A 23 -23.81 -2.65 17.58
N ALA A 24 -23.84 -1.57 16.80
CA ALA A 24 -24.18 -1.63 15.38
C ALA A 24 -23.19 -2.56 14.68
N GLN A 25 -23.66 -3.74 14.28
CA GLN A 25 -22.85 -4.70 13.53
C GLN A 25 -22.43 -4.05 12.21
N SER A 26 -21.13 -4.13 11.88
CA SER A 26 -20.63 -3.56 10.63
C SER A 26 -21.33 -4.20 9.43
N PRO A 27 -21.76 -3.40 8.43
CA PRO A 27 -22.47 -3.93 7.28
C PRO A 27 -21.59 -4.95 6.55
N THR A 28 -22.18 -6.09 6.19
CA THR A 28 -21.48 -7.17 5.48
C THR A 28 -21.63 -7.11 3.96
N THR A 29 -22.49 -6.18 3.50
CA THR A 29 -22.82 -5.94 2.09
C THR A 29 -22.86 -4.44 1.85
N LEU A 30 -22.25 -4.00 0.76
CA LEU A 30 -22.36 -2.64 0.23
C LEU A 30 -23.28 -2.68 -0.99
N TYR A 31 -24.15 -1.69 -1.16
CA TYR A 31 -25.02 -1.56 -2.33
C TYR A 31 -24.62 -0.33 -3.14
N SER A 32 -24.62 -0.43 -4.46
CA SER A 32 -24.50 0.70 -5.38
C SER A 32 -25.58 0.60 -6.45
N ILE A 33 -25.96 1.70 -7.09
CA ILE A 33 -26.93 1.67 -8.19
C ILE A 33 -26.15 1.67 -9.50
N GLU A 34 -26.20 0.56 -10.25
CA GLU A 34 -25.60 0.50 -11.59
C GLU A 34 -26.51 1.24 -12.57
N LEU A 35 -25.98 2.25 -13.26
CA LEU A 35 -26.71 2.99 -14.30
C LEU A 35 -26.58 2.32 -15.67
N GLY A 36 -25.46 1.63 -15.91
CA GLY A 36 -25.16 0.98 -17.17
C GLY A 36 -23.71 1.16 -17.61
N GLU A 37 -23.42 0.66 -18.81
CA GLU A 37 -22.18 0.88 -19.53
C GLU A 37 -22.36 2.07 -20.49
N PHE A 38 -21.37 2.94 -20.54
CA PHE A 38 -21.41 4.18 -21.32
C PHE A 38 -20.12 4.34 -22.13
N GLU A 39 -20.14 5.23 -23.13
CA GLU A 39 -18.96 5.54 -23.92
C GLU A 39 -17.75 5.93 -23.05
N SER A 40 -16.54 5.67 -23.54
CA SER A 40 -15.32 5.82 -22.74
C SER A 40 -15.02 7.28 -22.35
N ASN A 41 -15.55 8.25 -23.08
CA ASN A 41 -15.29 9.69 -22.94
C ASN A 41 -16.31 10.44 -22.06
N VAL A 42 -17.34 9.77 -21.53
CA VAL A 42 -18.33 10.43 -20.66
C VAL A 42 -17.67 10.91 -19.37
N LYS A 43 -18.20 12.01 -18.84
CA LYS A 43 -17.74 12.69 -17.63
C LYS A 43 -18.89 12.83 -16.65
N GLN A 44 -18.59 13.02 -15.37
CA GLN A 44 -19.61 13.26 -14.36
C GLN A 44 -20.59 14.39 -14.71
N THR A 45 -20.10 15.45 -15.36
CA THR A 45 -20.91 16.61 -15.75
C THR A 45 -21.94 16.29 -16.83
N ASP A 46 -21.78 15.20 -17.56
CA ASP A 46 -22.77 14.73 -18.54
C ASP A 46 -24.03 14.18 -17.82
N PHE A 47 -23.94 13.96 -16.52
CA PHE A 47 -25.00 13.45 -15.65
C PHE A 47 -25.53 14.53 -14.68
N ASP A 48 -25.41 15.81 -15.06
CA ASP A 48 -25.78 16.97 -14.23
C ASP A 48 -27.22 16.92 -13.68
N ALA A 49 -28.14 16.30 -14.41
CA ALA A 49 -29.54 16.14 -13.98
C ALA A 49 -29.73 15.18 -12.79
N ILE A 50 -28.74 14.33 -12.49
CA ILE A 50 -28.83 13.30 -11.43
C ILE A 50 -27.70 13.35 -10.41
N ARG A 51 -26.60 14.09 -10.68
CA ARG A 51 -25.43 14.14 -9.78
C ARG A 51 -25.73 14.66 -8.38
N GLY A 52 -26.83 15.39 -8.19
CA GLY A 52 -27.30 15.84 -6.87
C GLY A 52 -27.98 14.75 -6.03
N TYR A 53 -28.31 13.59 -6.60
CA TYR A 53 -28.96 12.50 -5.86
C TYR A 53 -27.96 11.58 -5.18
N ALA A 54 -26.82 11.35 -5.82
CA ALA A 54 -25.70 10.55 -5.30
C ALA A 54 -24.43 10.87 -6.08
N TYR A 55 -23.27 10.64 -5.47
CA TYR A 55 -21.99 10.73 -6.18
C TYR A 55 -21.88 9.63 -7.23
N LEU A 56 -21.47 9.98 -8.44
CA LEU A 56 -21.31 9.04 -9.54
C LEU A 56 -19.84 8.64 -9.66
N HIS A 57 -19.56 7.37 -9.91
CA HIS A 57 -18.20 6.87 -10.14
C HIS A 57 -18.20 5.82 -11.23
N LYS A 58 -17.05 5.66 -11.89
CA LYS A 58 -16.85 4.64 -12.92
C LYS A 58 -16.04 3.48 -12.35
N ARG A 59 -16.50 2.25 -12.59
CA ARG A 59 -15.83 1.01 -12.19
C ARG A 59 -16.11 -0.07 -13.23
N ASP A 60 -15.07 -0.77 -13.67
CA ASP A 60 -15.18 -1.87 -14.64
C ASP A 60 -15.99 -1.50 -15.90
N GLY A 61 -15.76 -0.29 -16.45
CA GLY A 61 -16.45 0.23 -17.63
C GLY A 61 -17.87 0.78 -17.38
N LYS A 62 -18.41 0.60 -16.18
CA LYS A 62 -19.79 0.96 -15.84
C LYS A 62 -19.87 2.14 -14.89
N ILE A 63 -21.00 2.85 -14.94
CA ILE A 63 -21.27 3.98 -14.04
C ILE A 63 -22.16 3.52 -12.90
N TYR A 64 -21.74 3.86 -11.69
CA TYR A 64 -22.44 3.56 -10.44
C TYR A 64 -22.79 4.86 -9.71
N ALA A 65 -23.97 4.89 -9.11
CA ALA A 65 -24.44 5.99 -8.27
C ALA A 65 -24.45 5.57 -6.79
N GLY A 66 -23.70 6.33 -5.99
CA GLY A 66 -23.63 6.21 -4.54
C GLY A 66 -23.03 4.90 -4.03
N SER A 67 -23.02 4.78 -2.70
CA SER A 67 -22.78 3.51 -2.01
C SER A 67 -23.56 3.54 -0.71
N PHE A 68 -24.23 2.43 -0.41
CA PHE A 68 -25.28 2.33 0.61
C PHE A 68 -25.05 1.09 1.47
N THR A 69 -25.34 1.17 2.75
CA THR A 69 -25.16 0.05 3.68
C THR A 69 -26.38 -0.87 3.75
N SER A 70 -27.51 -0.48 3.15
CA SER A 70 -28.72 -1.29 3.00
C SER A 70 -29.42 -1.01 1.67
N ALA A 71 -30.11 -2.02 1.13
CA ALA A 71 -30.95 -1.86 -0.05
C ALA A 71 -32.04 -0.80 0.16
N GLU A 72 -32.68 -0.80 1.33
CA GLU A 72 -33.71 0.17 1.73
C GLU A 72 -33.22 1.62 1.62
N SER A 73 -31.97 1.91 2.00
CA SER A 73 -31.41 3.27 1.86
C SER A 73 -31.08 3.67 0.42
N ALA A 74 -30.91 2.69 -0.48
CA ALA A 74 -30.59 2.90 -1.88
C ALA A 74 -31.85 3.04 -2.76
N GLU A 75 -32.94 2.35 -2.40
CA GLU A 75 -34.20 2.33 -3.17
C GLU A 75 -34.78 3.72 -3.51
N PRO A 76 -34.83 4.70 -2.58
CA PRO A 76 -35.32 6.04 -2.90
C PRO A 76 -34.47 6.76 -3.95
N VAL A 77 -33.16 6.52 -3.96
CA VAL A 77 -32.24 7.08 -4.96
C VAL A 77 -32.44 6.38 -6.30
N LEU A 78 -32.59 5.05 -6.29
CA LEU A 78 -32.90 4.27 -7.49
C LEU A 78 -34.19 4.75 -8.16
N ALA A 79 -35.25 4.97 -7.38
CA ALA A 79 -36.53 5.48 -7.90
C ALA A 79 -36.37 6.87 -8.57
N LYS A 80 -35.60 7.78 -7.95
CA LYS A 80 -35.29 9.10 -8.53
C LYS A 80 -34.51 8.98 -9.84
N LEU A 81 -33.54 8.06 -9.92
CA LEU A 81 -32.75 7.82 -11.12
C LEU A 81 -33.63 7.26 -12.25
N LYS A 82 -34.48 6.27 -11.97
CA LYS A 82 -35.43 5.73 -12.95
C LYS A 82 -36.39 6.80 -13.48
N ALA A 83 -36.92 7.64 -12.61
CA ALA A 83 -37.78 8.76 -12.99
C ALA A 83 -37.07 9.82 -13.85
N LYS A 84 -35.73 9.83 -13.88
CA LYS A 84 -34.89 10.69 -14.73
C LYS A 84 -34.40 10.02 -16.01
N GLY A 85 -34.96 8.87 -16.37
CA GLY A 85 -34.70 8.20 -17.65
C GLY A 85 -33.71 7.04 -17.58
N TYR A 86 -33.16 6.72 -16.40
CA TYR A 86 -32.30 5.55 -16.19
C TYR A 86 -33.16 4.32 -15.85
N SER A 87 -34.08 3.94 -16.75
CA SER A 87 -35.09 2.88 -16.50
C SER A 87 -34.47 1.53 -16.13
N ASP A 88 -33.32 1.23 -16.73
CA ASP A 88 -32.61 -0.04 -16.57
C ASP A 88 -31.67 -0.06 -15.36
N ALA A 89 -31.60 1.05 -14.60
CA ALA A 89 -30.79 1.10 -13.39
C ALA A 89 -31.27 0.05 -12.37
N TYR A 90 -30.32 -0.55 -11.66
CA TYR A 90 -30.62 -1.59 -10.65
C TYR A 90 -29.62 -1.58 -9.50
N LEU A 91 -30.00 -2.22 -8.38
CA LEU A 91 -29.13 -2.37 -7.22
C LEU A 91 -28.10 -3.47 -7.45
N LYS A 92 -26.82 -3.10 -7.33
CA LYS A 92 -25.69 -4.01 -7.29
C LYS A 92 -25.24 -4.20 -5.85
N ALA A 93 -25.20 -5.45 -5.39
CA ALA A 93 -24.66 -5.81 -4.08
C ALA A 93 -23.20 -6.25 -4.20
N TRP A 94 -22.37 -5.75 -3.28
CA TRP A 94 -20.95 -6.06 -3.16
C TRP A 94 -20.68 -6.72 -1.82
N SER A 95 -20.00 -7.87 -1.83
CA SER A 95 -19.65 -8.57 -0.59
C SER A 95 -18.48 -7.86 0.11
N MET A 96 -18.70 -7.42 1.35
CA MET A 96 -17.63 -6.84 2.17
C MET A 96 -16.85 -7.91 2.96
N LYS A 97 -17.38 -9.13 3.06
CA LYS A 97 -16.77 -10.22 3.85
C LYS A 97 -15.41 -10.66 3.30
N LYS A 98 -15.25 -10.66 1.98
CA LYS A 98 -14.02 -11.06 1.29
C LYS A 98 -13.10 -9.89 0.97
N SER A 99 -13.53 -8.66 1.27
CA SER A 99 -12.74 -7.46 0.99
C SER A 99 -11.73 -7.23 2.10
N GLU A 100 -10.49 -6.96 1.71
CA GLU A 100 -9.42 -6.64 2.64
C GLU A 100 -9.70 -5.29 3.34
N THR A 101 -9.23 -5.19 4.59
CA THR A 101 -9.24 -3.92 5.30
C THR A 101 -7.96 -3.20 4.96
N VAL A 102 -8.08 -1.99 4.44
CA VAL A 102 -6.95 -1.10 4.15
C VAL A 102 -7.10 0.19 4.94
N TYR A 103 -6.00 0.91 5.14
CA TYR A 103 -5.98 2.24 5.70
C TYR A 103 -5.84 3.26 4.56
N VAL A 104 -6.61 4.34 4.66
CA VAL A 104 -6.61 5.45 3.71
C VAL A 104 -6.51 6.76 4.47
N ILE A 105 -6.05 7.82 3.81
CA ILE A 105 -6.01 9.16 4.40
C ILE A 105 -7.16 9.97 3.83
N GLN A 106 -8.17 10.27 4.64
CA GLN A 106 -9.30 11.09 4.20
C GLN A 106 -8.88 12.57 4.17
N LEU A 107 -8.99 13.20 2.99
CA LEU A 107 -8.63 14.59 2.77
C LEU A 107 -9.82 15.53 2.94
N ALA A 108 -11.01 15.10 2.51
CA ALA A 108 -12.24 15.89 2.56
C ALA A 108 -13.49 15.02 2.46
N SER A 109 -14.63 15.61 2.81
CA SER A 109 -15.97 15.09 2.49
C SER A 109 -16.73 16.18 1.73
N LYS A 110 -17.44 15.77 0.68
CA LYS A 110 -18.15 16.65 -0.25
C LYS A 110 -19.57 16.14 -0.47
N SER A 111 -20.50 17.05 -0.71
CA SER A 111 -21.88 16.66 -1.04
C SER A 111 -21.98 16.17 -2.49
N ALA A 112 -22.90 15.27 -2.77
CA ALA A 112 -23.21 14.86 -4.13
C ALA A 112 -23.59 16.07 -4.99
N GLY A 113 -23.00 16.18 -6.18
CA GLY A 113 -23.21 17.29 -7.10
C GLY A 113 -22.39 18.56 -6.78
N GLU A 114 -21.66 18.60 -5.67
CA GLU A 114 -20.72 19.68 -5.39
C GLU A 114 -19.57 19.67 -6.41
N ASN A 115 -19.19 20.83 -6.93
CA ASN A 115 -18.04 20.94 -7.81
C ASN A 115 -16.74 20.75 -7.00
N ILE A 116 -16.05 19.65 -7.25
CA ILE A 116 -14.80 19.31 -6.56
C ILE A 116 -13.62 19.96 -7.30
N ASN A 117 -12.84 20.79 -6.60
CA ASN A 117 -11.57 21.27 -7.13
C ASN A 117 -10.51 20.16 -7.00
N TRP A 118 -10.54 19.22 -7.95
CA TRP A 118 -9.62 18.09 -8.00
C TRP A 118 -8.15 18.52 -7.98
N ARG A 119 -7.82 19.71 -8.49
CA ARG A 119 -6.42 20.18 -8.61
C ARG A 119 -5.83 20.50 -7.26
N THR A 120 -6.66 20.92 -6.32
CA THR A 120 -6.25 21.05 -4.92
C THR A 120 -5.83 19.69 -4.37
N TYR A 121 -6.66 18.66 -4.54
CA TYR A 121 -6.42 17.33 -3.96
C TYR A 121 -5.31 16.57 -4.65
N ALA A 122 -5.17 16.67 -5.99
CA ALA A 122 -4.18 15.92 -6.77
C ALA A 122 -2.72 16.23 -6.38
N LYS A 123 -2.48 17.30 -5.62
CA LYS A 123 -1.16 17.64 -5.07
C LYS A 123 -0.57 16.55 -4.18
N VAL A 124 -1.39 15.69 -3.59
CA VAL A 124 -0.91 14.60 -2.71
C VAL A 124 -0.62 13.30 -3.46
N GLY A 125 -0.84 13.26 -4.78
CA GLY A 125 -0.69 12.08 -5.63
C GLY A 125 -2.04 11.44 -5.96
N ASP A 126 -2.03 10.13 -6.17
CA ASP A 126 -3.23 9.39 -6.60
C ASP A 126 -4.38 9.54 -5.61
N LEU A 127 -5.57 9.74 -6.17
CA LEU A 127 -6.79 10.01 -5.42
C LEU A 127 -7.79 8.89 -5.61
N PHE A 128 -8.56 8.67 -4.55
CA PHE A 128 -9.66 7.72 -4.51
C PHE A 128 -10.89 8.41 -3.94
N THR A 129 -12.05 7.87 -4.31
CA THR A 129 -13.35 8.30 -3.79
C THR A 129 -13.97 7.16 -3.01
N MET A 130 -14.60 7.51 -1.89
CA MET A 130 -15.45 6.61 -1.13
C MET A 130 -16.85 7.24 -1.07
N PRO A 131 -17.74 6.88 -2.02
CA PRO A 131 -19.12 7.33 -2.02
C PRO A 131 -19.84 6.86 -0.74
N ASN A 132 -20.76 7.69 -0.26
CA ASN A 132 -21.63 7.37 0.87
C ASN A 132 -22.97 8.08 0.68
N ALA A 133 -23.93 7.40 0.08
CA ALA A 133 -25.22 7.96 -0.33
C ALA A 133 -25.06 9.32 -1.05
N ALA A 134 -25.46 10.41 -0.39
CA ALA A 134 -25.42 11.77 -0.91
C ALA A 134 -24.10 12.53 -0.64
N GLN A 135 -23.03 11.82 -0.25
CA GLN A 135 -21.70 12.39 -0.04
C GLN A 135 -20.63 11.56 -0.73
N VAL A 136 -19.48 12.17 -0.96
CA VAL A 136 -18.25 11.49 -1.34
C VAL A 136 -17.12 11.92 -0.41
N ARG A 137 -16.34 10.94 0.03
CA ARG A 137 -15.08 11.20 0.72
C ARG A 137 -13.96 11.12 -0.31
N ILE A 138 -13.10 12.13 -0.31
CA ILE A 138 -11.88 12.14 -1.11
C ILE A 138 -10.78 11.61 -0.21
N VAL A 139 -10.11 10.55 -0.65
CA VAL A 139 -9.08 9.88 0.12
C VAL A 139 -7.82 9.69 -0.72
N HIS A 140 -6.69 9.50 -0.05
CA HIS A 140 -5.40 9.25 -0.67
C HIS A 140 -4.77 7.96 -0.14
N GLY A 141 -4.15 7.23 -1.07
CA GLY A 141 -3.33 6.04 -0.85
C GLY A 141 -4.11 4.79 -0.43
N TYR A 142 -3.42 3.65 -0.54
CA TYR A 142 -3.77 2.37 0.05
C TYR A 142 -2.60 1.96 0.95
N TYR A 143 -2.88 1.79 2.23
CA TYR A 143 -1.87 1.36 3.19
C TYR A 143 -2.38 0.11 3.89
N ASP A 144 -1.61 -0.97 3.85
CA ASP A 144 -1.94 -2.20 4.57
C ASP A 144 -1.73 -2.03 6.08
N ASP A 145 -0.88 -1.08 6.47
CA ASP A 145 -0.54 -0.74 7.84
C ASP A 145 -0.93 0.70 8.23
N ILE A 146 -1.47 0.85 9.44
CA ILE A 146 -1.94 2.14 9.95
C ILE A 146 -0.79 3.11 10.22
N ASN A 147 0.41 2.62 10.55
CA ASN A 147 1.57 3.47 10.81
C ASN A 147 2.12 4.04 9.51
N ASP A 148 2.15 3.26 8.43
CA ASP A 148 2.49 3.77 7.10
C ASP A 148 1.55 4.92 6.69
N ALA A 149 0.23 4.74 6.91
CA ALA A 149 -0.76 5.80 6.69
C ALA A 149 -0.52 7.02 7.60
N ARG A 150 -0.11 6.83 8.87
CA ARG A 150 0.19 7.93 9.80
C ARG A 150 1.46 8.70 9.44
N VAL A 151 2.48 8.02 8.91
CA VAL A 151 3.69 8.69 8.40
C VAL A 151 3.30 9.60 7.23
N LYS A 152 2.55 9.07 6.25
CA LYS A 152 2.12 9.87 5.12
C LYS A 152 1.14 10.99 5.51
N LEU A 153 0.29 10.76 6.52
CA LEU A 153 -0.62 11.77 7.03
C LEU A 153 0.13 13.05 7.45
N LYS A 154 1.27 12.92 8.14
CA LYS A 154 2.07 14.08 8.55
C LYS A 154 2.59 14.88 7.35
N GLU A 155 3.00 14.20 6.28
CA GLU A 155 3.41 14.87 5.04
C GLU A 155 2.23 15.63 4.41
N ILE A 156 1.07 14.99 4.33
CA ILE A 156 -0.15 15.57 3.75
C ILE A 156 -0.67 16.76 4.55
N GLN A 157 -0.62 16.69 5.88
CA GLN A 157 -0.96 17.83 6.75
C GLN A 157 -0.03 19.02 6.50
N ASN A 158 1.27 18.78 6.33
CA ASN A 158 2.25 19.82 5.98
C ASN A 158 2.04 20.41 4.58
N MET A 159 1.34 19.71 3.68
CA MET A 159 0.94 20.22 2.35
C MET A 159 -0.33 21.08 2.37
N GLY A 160 -0.91 21.31 3.56
CA GLY A 160 -2.08 22.18 3.76
C GLY A 160 -3.39 21.44 4.02
N PHE A 161 -3.37 20.10 4.15
CA PHE A 161 -4.55 19.30 4.52
C PHE A 161 -4.55 19.01 6.03
N ALA A 162 -4.57 20.06 6.86
CA ALA A 162 -4.42 19.94 8.32
C ALA A 162 -5.46 19.00 8.96
N ASP A 163 -6.69 19.01 8.44
CA ASP A 163 -7.80 18.20 8.93
C ASP A 163 -7.83 16.77 8.37
N ALA A 164 -6.81 16.37 7.61
CA ALA A 164 -6.72 15.00 7.11
C ALA A 164 -6.55 14.02 8.27
N PHE A 165 -7.07 12.80 8.11
CA PHE A 165 -6.94 11.75 9.11
C PHE A 165 -6.94 10.35 8.48
N VAL A 166 -6.33 9.39 9.19
CA VAL A 166 -6.28 7.99 8.76
C VAL A 166 -7.60 7.29 9.10
N LYS A 167 -8.08 6.45 8.17
CA LYS A 167 -9.29 5.66 8.34
C LYS A 167 -9.09 4.23 7.85
N ALA A 168 -9.56 3.25 8.62
CA ALA A 168 -9.70 1.88 8.16
C ALA A 168 -10.99 1.72 7.34
N VAL A 169 -10.89 1.14 6.15
CA VAL A 169 -12.01 0.92 5.22
C VAL A 169 -11.87 -0.43 4.56
N LYS A 170 -12.97 -0.95 4.01
CA LYS A 170 -12.89 -2.09 3.09
C LYS A 170 -12.53 -1.60 1.69
N GLU A 171 -11.61 -2.29 1.04
CA GLU A 171 -11.15 -1.96 -0.32
C GLU A 171 -12.31 -1.84 -1.33
N VAL A 172 -13.38 -2.62 -1.15
CA VAL A 172 -14.57 -2.54 -2.02
C VAL A 172 -15.30 -1.20 -1.96
N GLN A 173 -15.06 -0.39 -0.91
CA GLN A 173 -15.70 0.91 -0.71
C GLN A 173 -14.99 2.07 -1.43
N ILE A 174 -13.78 1.84 -1.95
CA ILE A 174 -12.93 2.87 -2.56
C ILE A 174 -12.85 2.65 -4.07
N ASN A 175 -12.87 3.76 -4.81
CA ASN A 175 -12.82 3.78 -6.27
C ASN A 175 -11.75 4.75 -6.72
N ALA A 176 -10.96 4.39 -7.73
CA ALA A 176 -9.99 5.30 -8.33
C ALA A 176 -10.67 6.54 -8.88
N VAL A 177 -10.07 7.71 -8.66
CA VAL A 177 -10.45 8.93 -9.38
C VAL A 177 -9.94 8.81 -10.80
N THR A 178 -10.83 8.94 -11.76
CA THR A 178 -10.54 8.80 -13.19
C THR A 178 -10.86 10.09 -13.96
N ASP A 179 -10.63 10.10 -15.27
CA ASP A 179 -11.03 11.22 -16.14
C ASP A 179 -12.54 11.43 -16.18
N PHE A 180 -13.34 10.39 -15.85
CA PHE A 180 -14.77 10.51 -15.60
C PHE A 180 -15.06 11.49 -14.44
N ASP A 181 -14.33 11.38 -13.34
CA ASP A 181 -14.52 12.21 -12.13
C ASP A 181 -14.00 13.64 -12.33
N THR A 182 -12.82 13.77 -12.94
CA THR A 182 -12.13 15.06 -13.07
C THR A 182 -12.60 15.87 -14.27
N GLY A 183 -13.12 15.20 -15.30
CA GLY A 183 -13.39 15.78 -16.61
C GLY A 183 -12.14 16.20 -17.39
N ASP A 184 -10.94 15.91 -16.87
CA ASP A 184 -9.65 16.30 -17.44
C ASP A 184 -8.68 15.10 -17.43
N LYS A 185 -8.43 14.53 -18.61
CA LYS A 185 -7.47 13.43 -18.81
C LYS A 185 -6.06 13.78 -18.37
N LYS A 186 -5.64 15.05 -18.51
CA LYS A 186 -4.27 15.49 -18.21
C LYS A 186 -4.00 15.57 -16.71
N MET A 187 -5.04 15.67 -15.91
CA MET A 187 -4.95 15.77 -14.46
C MET A 187 -4.33 14.53 -13.81
N LEU A 188 -4.48 13.37 -14.44
CA LEU A 188 -3.94 12.10 -13.95
C LEU A 188 -2.49 11.86 -14.41
N ILE A 189 -1.91 12.77 -15.22
CA ILE A 189 -0.58 12.64 -15.84
C ILE A 189 0.50 13.38 -15.03
N VAL A 190 0.27 13.71 -13.75
CA VAL A 190 1.28 14.41 -12.92
C VAL A 190 2.47 13.51 -12.53
N THR A 191 2.47 12.24 -12.97
CA THR A 191 3.66 11.35 -12.93
C THR A 191 4.01 10.81 -14.31
N GLU A 192 3.97 11.64 -15.35
CA GLU A 192 4.57 11.31 -16.65
C GLU A 192 5.36 12.52 -17.17
N SER A 193 6.60 12.66 -16.70
CA SER A 193 7.56 13.57 -17.32
C SER A 193 8.17 12.90 -18.54
N GLU A 194 7.73 13.38 -19.71
CA GLU A 194 8.44 13.47 -21.00
C GLU A 194 8.78 12.16 -21.74
N SER A 195 7.84 11.72 -22.57
CA SER A 195 8.18 11.17 -23.89
C SER A 195 8.31 12.33 -24.89
N ILE A 196 9.44 12.37 -25.60
CA ILE A 196 9.63 13.22 -26.78
C ILE A 196 9.70 12.28 -27.98
N LEU A 197 8.65 12.35 -28.82
CA LEU A 197 8.55 12.10 -30.28
C LEU A 197 9.87 11.70 -30.98
N ASP A 198 10.05 10.51 -31.57
CA ASP A 198 9.52 9.91 -32.84
C ASP A 198 10.73 9.62 -33.77
N PRO A 199 10.62 8.88 -34.90
CA PRO A 199 10.38 7.46 -35.08
C PRO A 199 11.65 6.69 -35.55
N GLU A 200 11.52 5.36 -35.59
CA GLU A 200 12.52 4.36 -36.04
C GLU A 200 13.14 4.67 -37.41
N PRO A 201 14.38 4.20 -37.67
CA PRO A 201 14.45 3.11 -38.64
C PRO A 201 15.35 1.95 -38.22
N GLU A 202 14.90 0.76 -38.62
CA GLU A 202 15.54 -0.54 -38.50
C GLU A 202 17.07 -0.50 -38.74
N VAL A 203 17.85 -1.01 -37.77
CA VAL A 203 19.24 -1.40 -37.99
C VAL A 203 19.48 -2.80 -37.43
N LYS A 204 19.81 -3.73 -38.33
CA LYS A 204 20.24 -5.10 -38.06
C LYS A 204 21.42 -5.12 -37.10
N VAL A 205 21.24 -5.63 -35.88
CA VAL A 205 22.35 -5.80 -34.93
C VAL A 205 22.88 -7.24 -35.00
N LYS A 206 24.13 -7.29 -35.47
CA LYS A 206 25.04 -8.43 -35.47
C LYS A 206 25.40 -8.79 -34.03
N THR A 207 25.16 -10.04 -33.64
CA THR A 207 25.55 -10.60 -32.34
C THR A 207 27.04 -10.35 -32.08
N THR A 208 27.34 -9.50 -31.10
CA THR A 208 28.68 -9.40 -30.52
C THR A 208 28.56 -9.87 -29.09
N MET A 209 29.07 -11.08 -28.85
CA MET A 209 29.25 -11.66 -27.52
C MET A 209 30.07 -10.69 -26.65
N LEU A 210 29.46 -10.14 -25.59
CA LEU A 210 30.20 -9.44 -24.55
C LEU A 210 30.63 -10.43 -23.47
N LYS A 211 31.93 -10.40 -23.17
CA LYS A 211 32.61 -11.17 -22.13
C LYS A 211 32.19 -10.73 -20.72
N PRO A 212 32.33 -11.61 -19.71
CA PRO A 212 31.88 -11.36 -18.36
C PRO A 212 32.81 -10.37 -17.65
N ILE A 213 32.24 -9.28 -17.15
CA ILE A 213 32.83 -8.39 -16.15
C ILE A 213 31.67 -8.14 -15.18
N TYR A 214 31.72 -8.56 -13.92
CA TYR A 214 32.14 -7.62 -12.88
C TYR A 214 32.50 -8.32 -11.55
N ARG A 215 33.77 -8.13 -11.13
CA ARG A 215 34.14 -7.93 -9.73
C ARG A 215 33.97 -6.43 -9.44
N SER A 216 33.19 -6.04 -8.44
CA SER A 216 33.39 -4.78 -7.70
C SER A 216 33.02 -5.06 -6.24
N LYS A 217 33.67 -4.60 -5.16
CA LYS A 217 34.71 -3.59 -4.92
C LYS A 217 34.60 -2.34 -5.78
N GLY A 218 33.46 -1.64 -5.68
CA GLY A 218 33.35 -0.29 -6.21
C GLY A 218 31.90 0.18 -6.34
N VAL A 219 31.39 0.81 -5.29
CA VAL A 219 30.31 1.82 -5.31
C VAL A 219 29.16 1.54 -6.28
N VAL A 220 28.17 0.77 -5.83
CA VAL A 220 26.80 0.81 -6.39
C VAL A 220 26.37 2.28 -6.39
N ASN A 221 25.97 2.80 -7.55
CA ASN A 221 25.48 4.18 -7.67
C ASN A 221 24.14 4.27 -6.93
N THR A 222 24.21 4.60 -5.65
CA THR A 222 23.03 4.64 -4.77
C THR A 222 22.00 5.59 -5.36
N ILE A 223 20.81 5.04 -5.66
CA ILE A 223 19.69 5.84 -6.14
C ILE A 223 19.42 6.93 -5.10
N LYS A 224 19.48 8.21 -5.50
CA LYS A 224 19.25 9.37 -4.62
C LYS A 224 17.77 9.67 -4.39
N THR A 225 16.92 8.65 -4.41
CA THR A 225 15.48 8.80 -4.17
C THR A 225 15.10 8.10 -2.87
N LYS A 226 14.02 8.59 -2.26
CA LYS A 226 13.46 8.00 -1.05
C LYS A 226 12.80 6.66 -1.39
N ARG A 227 13.07 5.63 -0.58
CA ARG A 227 12.53 4.28 -0.79
C ARG A 227 11.97 3.68 0.50
N LYS A 228 10.87 2.92 0.39
CA LYS A 228 10.25 2.22 1.52
C LYS A 228 11.19 1.17 2.12
N SER A 229 11.93 0.46 1.29
CA SER A 229 12.97 -0.50 1.70
C SER A 229 14.01 0.15 2.63
N VAL A 230 14.48 1.35 2.28
CA VAL A 230 15.43 2.12 3.08
C VAL A 230 14.81 2.63 4.38
N ILE A 231 13.53 3.05 4.37
CA ILE A 231 12.79 3.43 5.59
C ILE A 231 12.81 2.26 6.57
N LYS A 232 12.41 1.07 6.13
CA LYS A 232 12.34 -0.12 6.99
C LYS A 232 13.73 -0.59 7.45
N LEU A 233 14.77 -0.42 6.63
CA LEU A 233 16.17 -0.63 7.03
C LEU A 233 16.57 0.36 8.15
N GLN A 234 16.31 1.65 7.97
CA GLN A 234 16.63 2.69 8.96
C GLN A 234 15.87 2.46 10.27
N GLU A 235 14.61 2.03 10.22
CA GLU A 235 13.82 1.63 11.40
C GLU A 235 14.51 0.49 12.14
N GLY A 236 14.86 -0.61 11.46
CA GLY A 236 15.58 -1.74 12.09
C GLY A 236 16.93 -1.32 12.69
N LEU A 237 17.69 -0.47 12.00
CA LEU A 237 18.95 0.07 12.54
C LEU A 237 18.75 0.99 13.74
N LYS A 238 17.61 1.69 13.80
CA LYS A 238 17.22 2.55 14.92
C LYS A 238 16.74 1.74 16.12
N GLU A 239 15.98 0.68 15.91
CA GLU A 239 15.60 -0.31 16.92
C GLU A 239 16.85 -0.91 17.60
N MET A 240 17.93 -1.12 16.84
CA MET A 240 19.24 -1.55 17.38
C MET A 240 20.02 -0.43 18.10
N GLY A 241 19.55 0.81 18.12
CA GLY A 241 20.26 1.96 18.68
C GLY A 241 21.47 2.44 17.85
N LEU A 242 21.57 2.01 16.59
CA LEU A 242 22.73 2.28 15.72
C LEU A 242 22.49 3.42 14.72
N TYR A 243 21.24 3.83 14.54
CA TYR A 243 20.83 4.91 13.66
C TYR A 243 20.17 6.05 14.45
N GLY A 244 20.95 7.12 14.70
CA GLY A 244 20.50 8.28 15.49
C GLY A 244 19.78 9.38 14.71
N ALA A 245 19.75 9.30 13.38
CA ALA A 245 19.10 10.31 12.54
C ALA A 245 17.59 10.07 12.40
N SER A 246 16.92 11.00 11.72
CA SER A 246 15.54 10.81 11.28
C SER A 246 15.47 9.74 10.20
N VAL A 247 14.42 8.93 10.25
CA VAL A 247 14.09 7.98 9.18
C VAL A 247 13.54 8.80 8.02
N ASP A 248 14.24 8.79 6.90
CA ASP A 248 13.97 9.64 5.73
C ASP A 248 13.88 8.87 4.41
N GLY A 249 14.19 7.57 4.44
CA GLY A 249 14.18 6.70 3.27
C GLY A 249 15.35 6.91 2.30
N MET A 250 16.37 7.67 2.69
CA MET A 250 17.53 7.96 1.83
C MET A 250 18.71 7.03 2.16
N MET A 251 19.23 6.35 1.13
CA MET A 251 20.42 5.49 1.29
C MET A 251 21.69 6.35 1.25
N GLY A 252 21.91 7.10 2.33
CA GLY A 252 23.07 7.97 2.50
C GLY A 252 24.17 7.36 3.38
N LYS A 253 25.28 8.11 3.52
CA LYS A 253 26.45 7.73 4.33
C LYS A 253 26.08 7.34 5.77
N THR A 254 25.11 8.02 6.37
CA THR A 254 24.64 7.72 7.74
C THR A 254 23.98 6.34 7.81
N THR A 255 23.11 6.01 6.86
CA THR A 255 22.45 4.70 6.77
C THR A 255 23.48 3.60 6.53
N SER A 256 24.41 3.78 5.58
CA SER A 256 25.49 2.83 5.32
C SER A 256 26.38 2.62 6.55
N THR A 257 26.77 3.69 7.23
CA THR A 257 27.61 3.60 8.45
C THR A 257 26.88 2.87 9.58
N ALA A 258 25.57 3.10 9.74
CA ALA A 258 24.77 2.40 10.75
C ALA A 258 24.63 0.91 10.42
N TYR A 259 24.47 0.55 9.14
CA TYR A 259 24.49 -0.84 8.69
C TYR A 259 25.85 -1.51 8.92
N ASP A 260 26.96 -0.87 8.58
CA ASP A 260 28.30 -1.41 8.84
C ASP A 260 28.55 -1.61 10.35
N LYS A 261 28.01 -0.73 11.19
CA LYS A 261 28.01 -0.89 12.65
C LYS A 261 27.14 -2.06 13.09
N SER A 262 26.00 -2.29 12.46
CA SER A 262 25.10 -3.40 12.86
C SER A 262 25.76 -4.74 12.62
N LEU A 263 26.47 -4.92 11.50
CA LEU A 263 27.26 -6.13 11.24
C LEU A 263 28.34 -6.39 12.31
N LYS A 264 28.92 -5.33 12.90
CA LYS A 264 29.99 -5.45 13.90
C LYS A 264 29.48 -5.59 15.33
N LEU A 265 28.41 -4.87 15.68
CA LEU A 265 27.95 -4.70 17.05
C LEU A 265 26.74 -5.57 17.39
N ASN A 266 25.91 -5.94 16.42
CA ASN A 266 24.82 -6.88 16.65
C ASN A 266 25.37 -8.30 16.60
N ARG A 267 25.36 -8.99 17.75
CA ARG A 267 25.91 -10.34 17.88
C ARG A 267 25.31 -11.34 16.88
N ARG A 268 24.01 -11.24 16.56
CA ARG A 268 23.34 -12.14 15.62
C ARG A 268 23.83 -11.92 14.20
N LEU A 269 23.79 -10.67 13.74
CA LEU A 269 24.28 -10.31 12.40
C LEU A 269 25.73 -10.72 12.22
N LYS A 270 26.58 -10.49 13.22
CA LYS A 270 27.98 -10.91 13.20
C LYS A 270 28.14 -12.43 13.04
N THR A 271 27.43 -13.21 13.87
CA THR A 271 27.49 -14.68 13.78
C THR A 271 27.01 -15.19 12.42
N TYR A 272 25.91 -14.64 11.89
CA TYR A 272 25.42 -15.04 10.57
C TYR A 272 26.33 -14.56 9.44
N GLN A 273 27.03 -13.43 9.60
CA GLN A 273 28.05 -12.99 8.64
C GLN A 273 29.23 -13.95 8.59
N GLU A 274 29.75 -14.36 9.74
CA GLU A 274 30.83 -15.36 9.83
C GLU A 274 30.40 -16.72 9.26
N LEU A 275 29.13 -17.11 9.44
CA LEU A 275 28.58 -18.32 8.83
C LEU A 275 28.42 -18.16 7.31
N ALA A 276 27.95 -17.00 6.87
CA ALA A 276 27.76 -16.67 5.46
C ALA A 276 29.09 -16.69 4.68
N GLU A 277 30.21 -16.32 5.31
CA GLU A 277 31.54 -16.35 4.71
C GLU A 277 32.00 -17.77 4.31
N LYS A 278 31.40 -18.83 4.88
CA LYS A 278 31.70 -20.21 4.48
C LYS A 278 31.08 -20.60 3.14
N TYR A 279 30.13 -19.82 2.64
CA TYR A 279 29.48 -20.06 1.35
C TYR A 279 30.14 -19.18 0.26
N GLU A 280 30.77 -19.84 -0.71
CA GLU A 280 31.35 -19.20 -1.89
C GLU A 280 30.27 -18.91 -2.97
N GLY A 281 30.64 -18.17 -4.02
CA GLY A 281 29.78 -18.01 -5.22
C GLY A 281 28.86 -16.79 -5.27
N PHE A 282 28.82 -15.94 -4.24
CA PHE A 282 27.94 -14.76 -4.20
C PHE A 282 28.63 -13.44 -4.56
N GLY A 283 29.51 -13.41 -5.58
CA GLY A 283 30.34 -12.24 -5.85
C GLY A 283 29.54 -10.92 -5.91
N GLY A 284 29.75 -10.03 -4.93
CA GLY A 284 29.05 -8.73 -4.84
C GLY A 284 27.62 -8.79 -4.27
N TRP A 285 27.14 -9.95 -3.81
CA TRP A 285 25.81 -10.15 -3.23
C TRP A 285 25.88 -10.53 -1.74
N GLU A 286 26.83 -9.93 -1.01
CA GLU A 286 27.12 -10.31 0.38
C GLU A 286 25.90 -10.17 1.30
N GLU A 287 25.04 -9.18 1.07
CA GLU A 287 23.84 -8.99 1.89
C GLU A 287 22.75 -10.02 1.59
N VAL A 288 22.59 -10.41 0.32
CA VAL A 288 21.69 -11.51 -0.06
C VAL A 288 22.17 -12.82 0.54
N ARG A 289 23.49 -13.09 0.49
CA ARG A 289 24.10 -14.26 1.14
C ARG A 289 23.85 -14.30 2.65
N LEU A 290 24.01 -13.16 3.32
CA LEU A 290 23.72 -13.03 4.75
C LEU A 290 22.26 -13.37 5.03
N LEU A 291 21.32 -12.79 4.28
CA LEU A 291 19.89 -13.07 4.41
C LEU A 291 19.60 -14.56 4.25
N MET A 292 20.05 -15.19 3.16
CA MET A 292 19.81 -16.62 2.91
C MET A 292 20.39 -17.51 4.01
N THR A 293 21.55 -17.14 4.57
CA THR A 293 22.14 -17.85 5.70
C THR A 293 21.24 -17.76 6.93
N MET A 294 20.68 -16.59 7.21
CA MET A 294 19.75 -16.40 8.32
C MET A 294 18.44 -17.18 8.14
N THR A 295 17.86 -17.19 6.94
CA THR A 295 16.57 -17.87 6.70
C THR A 295 16.68 -19.38 6.83
N ARG A 296 17.80 -19.96 6.39
CA ARG A 296 18.06 -21.40 6.53
C ARG A 296 18.24 -21.84 7.97
N GLU A 297 18.95 -21.05 8.76
CA GLU A 297 19.14 -21.33 10.19
C GLU A 297 17.83 -21.19 10.99
N LEU A 298 16.88 -20.38 10.50
CA LEU A 298 15.55 -20.25 11.08
C LEU A 298 14.63 -21.45 10.78
N SER A 299 14.87 -22.16 9.67
CA SER A 299 14.14 -23.38 9.31
C SER A 299 15.13 -24.46 8.85
N PRO A 300 15.86 -25.08 9.79
CA PRO A 300 16.82 -26.11 9.44
C PRO A 300 16.09 -27.29 8.80
N LYS A 301 16.36 -27.52 7.51
CA LYS A 301 15.88 -28.68 6.76
C LYS A 301 16.93 -29.79 6.85
N GLU A 302 16.48 -31.05 6.88
CA GLU A 302 17.40 -32.22 6.84
C GLU A 302 18.23 -32.24 5.54
N ASP A 303 17.65 -31.75 4.44
CA ASP A 303 18.33 -31.57 3.14
C ASP A 303 18.04 -30.16 2.60
N PRO A 304 18.83 -29.14 2.98
CA PRO A 304 18.64 -27.79 2.51
C PRO A 304 18.99 -27.72 1.02
N ALA A 305 18.08 -27.20 0.20
CA ALA A 305 18.36 -26.95 -1.21
C ALA A 305 19.70 -26.22 -1.38
N PRO A 306 20.50 -26.53 -2.42
CA PRO A 306 21.75 -25.84 -2.64
C PRO A 306 21.51 -24.33 -2.69
N ILE A 307 22.46 -23.57 -2.14
CA ILE A 307 22.44 -22.13 -2.32
C ILE A 307 22.62 -21.85 -3.82
N ILE A 308 21.61 -21.25 -4.44
CA ILE A 308 21.58 -21.06 -5.89
C ILE A 308 22.26 -19.72 -6.23
N SER A 309 23.60 -19.67 -6.20
CA SER A 309 24.35 -18.52 -6.71
C SER A 309 24.01 -18.23 -8.18
N ASP A 310 23.80 -19.29 -8.97
CA ASP A 310 23.47 -19.20 -10.40
C ASP A 310 22.18 -18.40 -10.66
N LEU A 311 21.27 -18.32 -9.68
CA LEU A 311 20.05 -17.50 -9.82
C LEU A 311 20.38 -16.00 -9.78
N LEU A 312 21.38 -15.60 -9.01
CA LEU A 312 21.84 -14.21 -8.94
C LEU A 312 22.64 -13.82 -10.20
N ASP A 313 23.27 -14.80 -10.85
CA ASP A 313 23.92 -14.61 -12.14
C ASP A 313 22.92 -14.54 -13.31
N ASN A 314 21.68 -14.99 -13.10
CA ASN A 314 20.61 -15.04 -14.10
C ASN A 314 19.32 -14.38 -13.59
N LEU A 315 19.43 -13.17 -13.02
CA LEU A 315 18.27 -12.44 -12.55
C LEU A 315 17.34 -12.08 -13.74
N PRO A 316 16.01 -12.12 -13.53
CA PRO A 316 15.05 -11.79 -14.58
C PRO A 316 15.25 -10.34 -15.08
N GLU A 317 15.41 -10.18 -16.39
CA GLU A 317 15.54 -8.88 -17.06
C GLU A 317 14.18 -8.28 -17.45
N GLU A 318 13.10 -9.06 -17.36
CA GLU A 318 11.76 -8.65 -17.77
C GLU A 318 10.92 -8.06 -16.63
N ASN A 319 10.06 -7.10 -16.98
CA ASN A 319 9.08 -6.55 -16.06
C ASN A 319 8.01 -7.60 -15.72
N LEU A 320 7.69 -7.70 -14.43
CA LEU A 320 6.57 -8.52 -13.95
C LEU A 320 5.24 -8.02 -14.53
N THR A 321 4.34 -8.96 -14.86
CA THR A 321 2.93 -8.64 -15.08
C THR A 321 2.31 -8.04 -13.82
N GLU A 322 1.23 -7.28 -13.95
CA GLU A 322 0.58 -6.64 -12.80
C GLU A 322 0.14 -7.65 -11.73
N LYS A 323 -0.39 -8.81 -12.17
CA LYS A 323 -0.74 -9.92 -11.29
C LYS A 323 0.46 -10.46 -10.51
N GLN A 324 1.64 -10.57 -11.15
CA GLN A 324 2.86 -11.04 -10.50
C GLN A 324 3.39 -10.01 -9.49
N LYS A 325 3.31 -8.70 -9.80
CA LYS A 325 3.69 -7.63 -8.86
C LYS A 325 2.86 -7.70 -7.59
N VAL A 326 1.52 -7.71 -7.74
CA VAL A 326 0.58 -7.80 -6.60
C VAL A 326 0.85 -9.07 -5.80
N SER A 327 1.07 -10.21 -6.45
CA SER A 327 1.38 -11.46 -5.77
C SER A 327 2.66 -11.38 -4.94
N ALA A 328 3.74 -10.79 -5.49
CA ALA A 328 5.02 -10.66 -4.81
C ALA A 328 4.91 -9.74 -3.59
N LEU A 329 4.27 -8.58 -3.75
CA LEU A 329 4.05 -7.62 -2.66
C LEU A 329 3.16 -8.19 -1.54
N ASN A 330 2.10 -8.90 -1.90
CA ASN A 330 1.24 -9.59 -0.93
C ASN A 330 2.00 -10.67 -0.16
N TRP A 331 2.86 -11.44 -0.83
CA TRP A 331 3.73 -12.40 -0.15
C TRP A 331 4.66 -11.70 0.86
N HIS A 332 5.31 -10.61 0.46
CA HIS A 332 6.19 -9.83 1.34
C HIS A 332 5.45 -9.32 2.59
N ASN A 333 4.27 -8.73 2.40
CA ASN A 333 3.46 -8.21 3.51
C ASN A 333 3.03 -9.33 4.48
N ASN A 334 2.58 -10.46 3.93
CA ASN A 334 2.19 -11.62 4.74
C ASN A 334 3.37 -12.23 5.50
N LEU A 335 4.55 -12.31 4.88
CA LEU A 335 5.77 -12.78 5.53
C LEU A 335 6.10 -11.91 6.75
N TRP A 336 6.15 -10.58 6.59
CA TRP A 336 6.50 -9.68 7.69
C TRP A 336 5.49 -9.72 8.83
N LYS A 337 4.21 -9.81 8.53
CA LYS A 337 3.16 -9.97 9.55
C LYS A 337 3.34 -11.25 10.38
N LYS A 338 3.69 -12.36 9.73
CA LYS A 338 3.98 -13.63 10.42
C LYS A 338 5.23 -13.51 11.29
N LEU A 339 6.30 -12.94 10.76
CA LEU A 339 7.56 -12.75 11.47
C LEU A 339 7.42 -11.81 12.68
N GLU A 340 6.64 -10.74 12.55
CA GLU A 340 6.34 -9.83 13.65
C GLU A 340 5.52 -10.54 14.74
N THR A 341 4.52 -11.35 14.35
CA THR A 341 3.78 -12.16 15.33
C THR A 341 4.72 -13.13 16.06
N TRP A 342 5.58 -13.83 15.31
CA TRP A 342 6.56 -14.77 15.86
C TRP A 342 7.56 -14.09 16.80
N SER A 343 7.99 -12.87 16.51
CA SER A 343 8.97 -12.14 17.32
C SER A 343 8.51 -11.91 18.76
N THR A 344 7.19 -11.78 18.97
CA THR A 344 6.59 -11.56 20.29
C THR A 344 6.64 -12.78 21.22
N THR A 345 6.95 -13.96 20.69
CA THR A 345 6.89 -15.21 21.48
C THR A 345 8.09 -15.37 22.42
N SER A 346 9.20 -14.66 22.18
CA SER A 346 10.32 -14.59 23.13
C SER A 346 11.25 -13.42 22.82
N GLN A 347 12.00 -12.96 23.83
CA GLN A 347 13.06 -11.96 23.64
C GLN A 347 14.15 -12.43 22.65
N TYR A 348 14.41 -13.75 22.60
CA TYR A 348 15.33 -14.31 21.62
C TYR A 348 14.80 -14.08 20.19
N ASN A 349 13.52 -14.37 19.94
CA ASN A 349 12.91 -14.21 18.63
C ASN A 349 12.83 -12.74 18.22
N ASP A 350 12.57 -11.83 19.15
CA ASP A 350 12.64 -10.38 18.90
C ASP A 350 14.02 -9.92 18.41
N GLN A 351 15.09 -10.39 19.04
CA GLN A 351 16.46 -10.09 18.61
C GLN A 351 16.78 -10.65 17.22
N VAL A 352 16.30 -11.87 16.93
CA VAL A 352 16.51 -12.49 15.61
C VAL A 352 15.66 -11.80 14.54
N TYR A 353 14.42 -11.44 14.85
CA TYR A 353 13.53 -10.66 13.99
C TYR A 353 14.17 -9.32 13.61
N THR A 354 14.70 -8.58 14.58
CA THR A 354 15.35 -7.28 14.32
C THR A 354 16.58 -7.45 13.43
N ALA A 355 17.40 -8.48 13.66
CA ALA A 355 18.54 -8.80 12.79
C ALA A 355 18.08 -9.18 11.37
N LEU A 356 17.06 -10.02 11.25
CA LEU A 356 16.50 -10.47 9.98
C LEU A 356 15.91 -9.28 9.19
N LYS A 357 15.23 -8.35 9.86
CA LYS A 357 14.73 -7.09 9.29
C LYS A 357 15.86 -6.29 8.64
N VAL A 358 16.96 -6.08 9.36
CA VAL A 358 18.11 -5.35 8.82
C VAL A 358 18.75 -6.09 7.63
N ALA A 359 18.93 -7.41 7.71
CA ALA A 359 19.49 -8.19 6.60
C ALA A 359 18.58 -8.14 5.37
N TYR A 360 17.28 -8.43 5.54
CA TYR A 360 16.30 -8.47 4.46
C TYR A 360 16.19 -7.13 3.74
N TYR A 361 15.98 -6.04 4.47
CA TYR A 361 15.78 -4.73 3.83
C TYR A 361 17.05 -4.19 3.21
N ARG A 362 18.24 -4.55 3.73
CA ARG A 362 19.49 -4.24 3.03
C ARG A 362 19.62 -5.00 1.72
N SER A 363 19.28 -6.29 1.68
CA SER A 363 19.27 -7.09 0.45
C SER A 363 18.26 -6.56 -0.56
N LEU A 364 17.07 -6.15 -0.09
CA LEU A 364 16.07 -5.53 -0.95
C LEU A 364 16.57 -4.22 -1.56
N VAL A 365 17.22 -3.35 -0.78
CA VAL A 365 17.85 -2.11 -1.28
C VAL A 365 18.91 -2.42 -2.34
N HIS A 366 19.72 -3.47 -2.14
CA HIS A 366 20.74 -3.88 -3.10
C HIS A 366 20.10 -4.33 -4.43
N LEU A 367 19.08 -5.19 -4.37
CA LEU A 367 18.34 -5.63 -5.56
C LEU A 367 17.65 -4.47 -6.29
N GLU A 368 17.07 -3.53 -5.55
CA GLU A 368 16.47 -2.33 -6.15
C GLU A 368 17.51 -1.45 -6.86
N ASP A 369 18.70 -1.30 -6.28
CA ASP A 369 19.80 -0.58 -6.93
C ASP A 369 20.23 -1.30 -8.22
N TYR A 370 20.39 -2.63 -8.17
CA TYR A 370 20.72 -3.45 -9.34
C TYR A 370 19.68 -3.32 -10.47
N PHE A 371 18.38 -3.47 -10.18
CA PHE A 371 17.34 -3.36 -11.20
C PHE A 371 17.19 -1.93 -11.73
N ALA A 372 17.45 -0.91 -10.89
CA ALA A 372 17.45 0.47 -11.34
C ALA A 372 18.60 0.79 -12.31
N GLU A 373 19.76 0.14 -12.15
CA GLU A 373 20.86 0.20 -13.11
C GLU A 373 20.47 -0.43 -14.46
N GLN A 374 19.58 -1.43 -14.45
CA GLN A 374 18.95 -2.01 -15.65
C GLN A 374 17.76 -1.19 -16.18
N GLY A 375 17.45 -0.04 -15.57
CA GLY A 375 16.36 0.84 -16.00
C GLY A 375 14.99 0.54 -15.38
N ILE A 376 14.87 -0.51 -14.55
CA ILE A 376 13.63 -0.88 -13.87
C ILE A 376 13.56 -0.18 -12.51
N LYS A 377 12.74 0.87 -12.40
CA LYS A 377 12.70 1.78 -11.24
C LYS A 377 11.33 1.82 -10.58
N GLY A 378 11.27 2.47 -9.41
CA GLY A 378 10.03 2.69 -8.69
C GLY A 378 9.37 1.39 -8.23
N GLU A 379 8.04 1.33 -8.32
CA GLU A 379 7.26 0.17 -7.88
C GLU A 379 7.59 -1.11 -8.65
N ALA A 380 7.86 -1.02 -9.95
CA ALA A 380 8.27 -2.17 -10.76
C ALA A 380 9.59 -2.78 -10.26
N GLY A 381 10.59 -1.93 -9.96
CA GLY A 381 11.88 -2.37 -9.43
C GLY A 381 11.75 -2.99 -8.04
N THR A 382 10.95 -2.39 -7.15
CA THR A 382 10.67 -2.98 -5.83
C THR A 382 9.95 -4.32 -5.95
N ALA A 383 8.91 -4.43 -6.78
CA ALA A 383 8.17 -5.68 -6.96
C ALA A 383 9.06 -6.81 -7.52
N LEU A 384 9.92 -6.50 -8.50
CA LEU A 384 10.88 -7.46 -9.06
C LEU A 384 11.94 -7.88 -8.03
N SER A 385 12.40 -6.95 -7.21
CA SER A 385 13.32 -7.23 -6.09
C SER A 385 12.67 -8.14 -5.04
N VAL A 386 11.40 -7.88 -4.69
CA VAL A 386 10.63 -8.72 -3.77
C VAL A 386 10.41 -10.12 -4.35
N ALA A 387 10.04 -10.23 -5.63
CA ALA A 387 9.87 -11.52 -6.30
C ALA A 387 11.18 -12.31 -6.34
N THR A 388 12.32 -11.63 -6.55
CA THR A 388 13.65 -12.25 -6.47
C THR A 388 13.91 -12.81 -5.08
N LEU A 389 13.69 -12.02 -4.03
CA LEU A 389 13.83 -12.50 -2.64
C LEU A 389 12.86 -13.65 -2.35
N GLN A 390 11.63 -13.59 -2.84
CA GLN A 390 10.65 -14.66 -2.72
C GLN A 390 11.20 -15.97 -3.28
N THR A 391 11.72 -15.97 -4.51
CA THR A 391 12.33 -17.17 -5.09
C THR A 391 13.49 -17.70 -4.25
N LEU A 392 14.30 -16.82 -3.66
CA LEU A 392 15.48 -17.20 -2.90
C LEU A 392 15.16 -17.80 -1.52
N ILE A 393 14.14 -17.27 -0.82
CA ILE A 393 13.95 -17.57 0.61
C ILE A 393 12.56 -18.08 0.98
N ALA A 394 11.58 -18.08 0.08
CA ALA A 394 10.20 -18.45 0.43
C ALA A 394 10.11 -19.87 1.01
N SER A 395 10.85 -20.82 0.44
CA SER A 395 10.83 -22.21 0.90
C SER A 395 11.31 -22.36 2.35
N ASP A 396 12.17 -21.45 2.84
CA ASP A 396 12.66 -21.48 4.22
C ASP A 396 11.61 -20.95 5.22
N PHE A 397 10.57 -20.27 4.73
CA PHE A 397 9.48 -19.74 5.54
C PHE A 397 8.16 -20.51 5.39
N GLU A 398 8.10 -21.55 4.56
CA GLU A 398 6.89 -22.38 4.39
C GLU A 398 6.43 -23.03 5.70
N ASN A 399 7.38 -23.34 6.60
CA ASN A 399 7.12 -23.96 7.90
C ASN A 399 6.94 -22.95 9.05
N PHE A 400 7.01 -21.64 8.79
CA PHE A 400 6.66 -20.61 9.78
C PHE A 400 5.13 -20.52 9.89
N ASN A 401 4.57 -21.31 10.81
CA ASN A 401 3.17 -21.28 11.23
C ASN A 401 3.04 -20.87 12.70
#